data_AF-A0A401QL25-F1
#
_entry.id   AF-A0A401QL25-F1
#
_cell.length_a   1.000
_cell.length_b   1.000
_cell.length_c   1.000
_cell.angle_alpha   90.00
_cell.angle_beta   90.00
_cell.angle_gamma   90.00
#
_symmetry.space_group_name_H-M   'P 1'
#
loop_
_entity.id
_entity.type
_entity.pdbx_description
1 polymer ?
#
loop_
_entity_poly.entity_id
_entity_poly.type
_entity_poly.pdbx_seq_one_letter_code
_entity_poly.pdbx_strand_id
1 'polypeptide(L)'
;ALVDQGVFEDLTREHLPLLYEWMQELGVISTISLSWFLTLFLSVMPFESAVVVVDCFFYEGIKVIFQVSLAVLEANMEKLLNCFDEGEAMTILGR
;
A
#
# COMPACT_ATOMS: atom_id res chain seq x y z
N ALA A 1 -10.66 7.97 3.91
CA ALA A 1 -10.13 6.62 4.16
C ALA A 1 -10.90 5.57 3.34
N LEU A 2 -12.12 5.16 3.71
CA LEU A 2 -12.84 4.09 3.00
C LEU A 2 -13.06 4.36 1.49
N VAL A 3 -13.40 5.60 1.12
CA VAL A 3 -13.53 5.98 -0.31
C VAL A 3 -12.18 5.88 -1.03
N ASP A 4 -11.11 6.33 -0.39
CA ASP A 4 -9.76 6.31 -0.94
C ASP A 4 -9.23 4.87 -1.11
N GLN A 5 -9.63 3.95 -0.24
CA GLN A 5 -9.31 2.53 -0.38
C GLN A 5 -9.92 1.92 -1.64
N GLY A 6 -11.19 2.22 -1.94
CA GLY A 6 -11.83 1.76 -3.17
C GLY A 6 -11.10 2.28 -4.41
N VAL A 7 -10.69 3.55 -4.39
CA VAL A 7 -9.87 4.13 -5.47
C VAL A 7 -8.54 3.41 -5.61
N PHE A 8 -7.87 3.10 -4.49
CA PHE A 8 -6.60 2.38 -4.52
C PHE A 8 -6.74 0.93 -5.00
N GLU A 9 -7.82 0.24 -4.61
CA GLU A 9 -8.14 -1.10 -5.10
C GLU A 9 -8.30 -1.10 -6.63
N ASP A 10 -9.05 -0.14 -7.17
CA ASP A 10 -9.21 0.00 -8.62
C ASP A 10 -7.88 0.33 -9.32
N LEU A 11 -7.08 1.22 -8.75
CA LEU A 11 -5.74 1.54 -9.28
C LEU A 11 -4.81 0.33 -9.26
N THR A 12 -4.84 -0.47 -8.18
CA THR A 12 -4.02 -1.69 -8.06
C THR A 12 -4.48 -2.74 -9.07
N ARG A 13 -5.79 -2.89 -9.28
CA ARG A 13 -6.35 -3.76 -10.31
C ARG A 13 -5.91 -3.34 -11.72
N GLU A 14 -5.86 -2.04 -11.98
CA GLU A 14 -5.45 -1.50 -13.29
C GLU A 14 -3.94 -1.64 -13.55
N HIS A 15 -3.11 -1.33 -12.56
CA HIS A 15 -1.65 -1.24 -12.74
C HIS A 15 -0.88 -2.51 -12.36
N LEU A 16 -1.39 -3.28 -11.39
CA LEU A 16 -0.75 -4.48 -10.84
C LEU A 16 -1.76 -5.66 -10.79
N PRO A 17 -2.39 -6.04 -11.92
CA PRO A 17 -3.55 -6.95 -11.92
C PRO A 17 -3.27 -8.32 -11.30
N LEU A 18 -2.10 -8.91 -11.59
CA LEU A 18 -1.70 -10.21 -11.04
C LEU A 18 -1.56 -10.18 -9.51
N LEU A 19 -0.97 -9.09 -9.00
CA LEU A 19 -0.78 -8.91 -7.57
C LEU A 19 -2.12 -8.59 -6.88
N TYR A 20 -2.97 -7.80 -7.54
CA TYR A 20 -4.32 -7.50 -7.06
C TYR A 20 -5.12 -8.78 -6.85
N GLU A 21 -5.19 -9.66 -7.86
CA GLU A 21 -5.94 -10.92 -7.75
C GLU A 21 -5.45 -11.76 -6.56
N TRP A 22 -4.12 -11.92 -6.43
CA TRP A 22 -3.52 -12.69 -5.35
C TRP A 22 -3.81 -12.10 -3.96
N MET A 23 -3.55 -10.80 -3.78
CA MET A 23 -3.73 -10.17 -2.48
C MET A 23 -5.21 -9.98 -2.10
N GLN A 24 -6.12 -9.95 -3.08
CA GLN A 24 -7.55 -9.91 -2.84
C GLN A 24 -8.06 -11.25 -2.30
N GLU A 25 -7.56 -12.37 -2.81
CA GLU A 25 -7.86 -13.70 -2.25
C GLU A 25 -7.37 -13.84 -0.80
N LEU A 26 -6.23 -13.23 -0.47
CA LEU A 26 -5.69 -13.18 0.88
C LEU A 26 -6.39 -12.15 1.79
N GLY A 27 -7.23 -11.26 1.25
CA GLY A 27 -7.89 -10.19 2.01
C GLY A 27 -6.96 -9.08 2.53
N VAL A 28 -5.72 -9.01 2.03
CA VAL A 28 -4.66 -8.16 2.59
C VAL A 28 -4.77 -6.71 2.14
N ILE A 29 -5.17 -6.48 0.88
CA ILE A 29 -5.17 -5.15 0.25
C ILE A 29 -5.95 -4.11 1.07
N SER A 30 -7.15 -4.47 1.55
CA SER A 30 -7.98 -3.54 2.32
C SER A 30 -7.39 -3.30 3.72
N THR A 31 -6.76 -4.29 4.35
CA THR A 31 -6.14 -4.13 5.67
C THR A 31 -4.91 -3.21 5.61
N ILE A 32 -3.99 -3.44 4.66
CA ILE A 32 -2.75 -2.65 4.54
C ILE A 32 -3.03 -1.21 4.12
N SER A 33 -3.94 -1.01 3.15
CA SER A 33 -4.23 0.32 2.60
C SER A 33 -4.88 1.22 3.64
N LEU A 34 -5.72 0.66 4.52
CA LEU A 34 -6.31 1.41 5.63
C LEU A 34 -5.23 1.96 6.57
N SER A 35 -4.28 1.10 6.95
CA SER A 35 -3.16 1.48 7.82
C SER A 35 -2.30 2.57 7.19
N TRP A 36 -1.93 2.41 5.92
CA TRP A 36 -1.11 3.39 5.19
C TRP A 36 -1.82 4.74 5.08
N PHE A 37 -3.11 4.77 4.76
CA PHE A 37 -3.83 6.01 4.50
C PHE A 37 -4.18 6.76 5.78
N LEU A 38 -4.48 6.05 6.87
CA LEU A 38 -4.73 6.66 8.17
C LEU A 38 -3.47 7.24 8.80
N THR A 39 -2.31 6.60 8.56
CA THR A 39 -1.05 6.99 9.19
C THR A 39 -0.11 7.75 8.26
N LEU A 40 -0.47 7.96 7.00
CA LEU A 40 0.40 8.54 5.97
C LEU A 40 1.79 7.87 5.95
N PHE A 41 1.80 6.53 6.01
CA PHE A 41 3.00 5.69 6.07
C PHE A 41 3.89 5.83 7.32
N LEU A 42 3.55 6.66 8.30
CA LEU A 42 4.33 6.86 9.52
C LEU A 42 4.54 5.58 10.34
N SER A 43 3.64 4.60 10.23
CA SER A 43 3.72 3.34 10.97
C SER A 43 4.55 2.26 10.27
N VAL A 44 4.85 2.41 8.98
CA VAL A 44 5.45 1.35 8.15
C VAL A 44 6.79 1.74 7.52
N MET A 45 7.14 3.03 7.50
CA MET A 45 8.43 3.52 6.99
C MET A 45 9.30 4.11 8.11
N PRO A 46 10.64 4.20 7.91
CA PRO A 46 11.50 5.02 8.75
C PRO A 46 10.99 6.46 8.84
N PHE A 47 11.10 7.06 10.03
CA PHE A 47 10.55 8.39 10.31
C PHE A 47 10.99 9.45 9.29
N GLU A 48 12.27 9.49 8.94
CA GLU A 48 12.80 10.46 7.97
C GLU A 48 12.11 10.34 6.59
N SER A 49 11.88 9.11 6.11
CA SER A 49 11.19 8.86 4.85
C SER A 49 9.70 9.22 4.94
N ALA A 50 9.05 8.89 6.06
CA ALA A 50 7.65 9.16 6.26
C ALA A 50 7.34 10.66 6.32
N VAL A 51 8.22 11.47 6.93
CA VAL A 51 8.07 12.94 6.94
C VAL A 51 8.10 13.51 5.53
N VAL A 52 8.96 13.00 4.64
CA VAL A 52 8.98 13.42 3.22
C VAL A 52 7.66 13.09 2.53
N VAL A 53 7.10 11.89 2.77
CA VAL A 53 5.78 11.51 2.22
C VAL A 53 4.68 12.45 2.73
N VAL A 54 4.72 12.82 4.01
CA VAL A 54 3.79 13.77 4.62
C VAL A 54 3.92 15.16 4.00
N ASP A 55 5.14 15.66 3.78
CA ASP A 55 5.38 16.96 3.12
C ASP A 55 4.83 16.96 1.68
N CYS A 56 5.08 15.89 0.92
CA CYS A 56 4.54 15.73 -0.43
C CYS A 56 3.01 15.62 -0.42
N PHE A 57 2.42 14.97 0.58
CA PHE A 57 0.96 14.92 0.75
C PHE A 57 0.36 16.31 0.99
N PHE A 58 1.00 17.17 1.80
CA PHE A 58 0.51 18.55 1.99
C PHE A 58 0.64 19.40 0.72
N TYR A 59 1.60 19.10 -0.15
CA TYR A 59 1.80 19.83 -1.40
C TYR A 59 0.90 19.36 -2.55
N GLU A 60 0.83 18.05 -2.82
CA GLU A 60 0.09 17.48 -3.96
C GLU A 60 -1.23 16.79 -3.57
N GLY A 61 -1.49 16.60 -2.29
CA GLY A 61 -2.66 15.89 -1.77
C GLY A 61 -2.53 14.37 -1.85
N ILE A 62 -3.70 13.71 -1.82
CA ILE A 62 -3.81 12.25 -1.71
C ILE A 62 -3.18 11.48 -2.89
N LYS A 63 -2.99 12.13 -4.04
CA LYS A 63 -2.39 11.52 -5.23
C LYS A 63 -1.02 10.89 -4.92
N VAL A 64 -0.19 11.58 -4.14
CA VAL A 64 1.13 11.07 -3.72
C VAL A 64 0.98 9.78 -2.91
N ILE A 65 -0.02 9.69 -2.04
CA ILE A 65 -0.25 8.49 -1.22
C ILE A 65 -0.58 7.30 -2.10
N PHE A 66 -1.41 7.45 -3.13
CA PHE A 66 -1.67 6.38 -4.10
C PHE A 66 -0.43 5.97 -4.87
N GLN A 67 0.37 6.94 -5.33
CA GLN A 67 1.60 6.67 -6.06
C GLN A 67 2.63 5.91 -5.21
N VAL A 68 2.84 6.35 -3.96
CA VAL A 68 3.74 5.68 -3.01
C VAL A 68 3.22 4.28 -2.70
N SER A 69 1.91 4.10 -2.52
CA SER A 69 1.31 2.79 -2.24
C SER A 69 1.51 1.80 -3.38
N LEU A 70 1.27 2.23 -4.63
CA LEU A 70 1.51 1.40 -5.81
C LEU A 70 3.00 1.05 -5.94
N ALA A 71 3.89 2.03 -5.75
CA ALA A 71 5.33 1.80 -5.82
C ALA A 71 5.81 0.83 -4.73
N VAL A 72 5.25 0.87 -3.52
CA VAL A 72 5.57 -0.09 -2.45
C VAL A 72 5.11 -1.49 -2.81
N LEU A 73 3.91 -1.65 -3.38
CA LEU A 73 3.41 -2.95 -3.85
C LEU A 73 4.26 -3.50 -5.00
N GLU A 74 4.57 -2.67 -5.99
CA GLU A 74 5.39 -3.05 -7.14
C GLU A 74 6.80 -3.46 -6.72
N ALA A 75 7.44 -2.69 -5.82
CA ALA A 75 8.78 -2.99 -5.31
C ALA A 75 8.85 -4.31 -4.52
N ASN A 76 7.72 -4.79 -3.98
CA ASN A 76 7.64 -6.04 -3.21
C ASN A 76 6.89 -7.16 -3.95
N MET A 77 6.54 -6.95 -5.23
CA MET A 77 5.64 -7.84 -5.98
C MET A 77 6.11 -9.31 -5.95
N GLU A 78 7.39 -9.57 -6.22
CA GLU A 78 7.91 -10.94 -6.24
C GLU A 78 7.74 -11.65 -4.89
N LYS A 79 7.96 -10.95 -3.77
CA LYS A 79 7.79 -11.53 -2.43
C LYS A 79 6.31 -11.74 -2.10
N LEU A 80 5.47 -10.78 -2.47
CA LEU A 80 4.03 -10.83 -2.22
C LEU A 80 3.33 -11.92 -3.04
N LEU A 81 3.76 -12.18 -4.27
CA LEU A 81 3.22 -13.28 -5.08
C LEU A 81 3.62 -14.67 -4.54
N ASN A 82 4.63 -14.73 -3.66
CA ASN A 82 5.11 -15.96 -3.04
C ASN A 82 4.66 -16.12 -1.57
N CYS A 83 3.84 -15.22 -1.03
CA CYS A 83 3.31 -15.35 0.32
C CYS A 83 2.05 -16.23 0.35
N PHE A 84 1.83 -16.93 1.45
CA PHE A 84 0.74 -17.92 1.58
C PHE A 84 -0.39 -17.48 2.53
N ASP A 85 -0.17 -16.44 3.33
CA ASP A 85 -1.15 -15.89 4.24
C ASP A 85 -0.98 -14.38 4.47
N GLU A 86 -1.98 -13.78 5.13
CA GLU A 86 -1.98 -12.36 5.49
C GLU A 86 -0.79 -11.97 6.38
N GLY A 87 -0.37 -12.84 7.31
CA GLY A 87 0.74 -12.56 8.23
C GLY A 87 2.09 -12.42 7.53
N GLU A 88 2.35 -13.27 6.54
CA GLU A 88 3.54 -13.15 5.69
C GLU A 88 3.53 -11.86 4.87
N ALA A 89 2.39 -11.52 4.25
CA ALA A 89 2.23 -10.27 3.50
C ALA A 89 2.45 -9.04 4.39
N MET A 90 1.91 -9.07 5.60
CA MET A 90 2.11 -8.03 6.62
C MET A 90 3.56 -7.94 7.11
N THR A 91 4.31 -9.03 7.08
CA THR A 91 5.75 -9.03 7.42
C THR A 91 6.61 -8.49 6.27
N ILE A 92 6.18 -8.67 5.02
CA ILE A 92 6.86 -8.10 3.85
C ILE A 92 6.65 -6.58 3.77
N LEU A 93 5.44 -6.12 4.12
CA LEU A 93 5.02 -4.72 3.99
C LEU A 93 5.12 -3.91 5.29
N GLY A 94 5.10 -4.62 6.41
CA GLY A 94 5.49 -4.11 7.72
C GLY A 94 7.00 -4.20 7.87
N ARG A 95 7.53 -3.28 8.66
CA ARG A 95 8.96 -3.12 8.87
C ARG A 95 9.68 -4.38 9.36
#